data_AF-X0Y1N9-F1
#
_entry.id   AF-X0Y1N9-F1
#
_cell.length_a   1.000
_cell.length_b   1.000
_cell.length_c   1.000
_cell.angle_alpha   90.00
_cell.angle_beta   90.00
_cell.angle_gamma   90.00
#
_symmetry.space_group_name_H-M   'P 1'
#
loop_
_entity.id
_entity.type
_entity.pdbx_description
1 polymer ?
#
loop_
_entity_poly.entity_id
_entity_poly.type
_entity_poly.pdbx_seq_one_letter_code
_entity_poly.pdbx_strand_id
1 'polypeptide(L)'
;MSVHYQVNITYECNLQCKLCAEFFDVLPWPDAEITIDDLKLGARLLQKHGVKVKAARIAGGEATLHSKFMECMETIRNEWSAEWMILCTNGTTTFPREKLTDVKMRYSPPSEKKKKKHQPCMISPDDLGLKTKAHIKGCDLAGRCGRLFDAFGFGPCGIAGTLGRVLRIDL
;
A
#
# COMPACT_ATOMS: atom_id res chain seq x y z
N MET A 1 12.72 4.09 -16.69
CA MET A 1 11.28 3.87 -16.47
C MET A 1 10.90 4.52 -15.14
N SER A 2 9.78 5.26 -15.07
CA SER A 2 9.30 5.89 -13.84
C SER A 2 8.02 5.19 -13.36
N VAL A 3 8.00 4.74 -12.11
CA VAL A 3 6.93 3.88 -11.56
C VAL A 3 6.41 4.39 -10.24
N HIS A 4 5.15 4.07 -9.94
CA HIS A 4 4.55 4.35 -8.64
C HIS A 4 4.74 3.12 -7.75
N TYR A 5 5.06 3.33 -6.47
CA TYR A 5 5.07 2.29 -5.46
C TYR A 5 4.04 2.60 -4.38
N GLN A 6 3.33 1.57 -3.95
CA GLN A 6 2.66 1.50 -2.66
C GLN A 6 3.59 0.76 -1.71
N VAL A 7 4.00 1.41 -0.63
CA VAL A 7 4.88 0.86 0.40
C VAL A 7 4.03 0.56 1.62
N ASN A 8 3.69 -0.71 1.83
CA ASN A 8 2.94 -1.16 3.00
C ASN A 8 3.93 -1.40 4.13
N ILE A 9 3.96 -0.48 5.11
CA ILE A 9 4.96 -0.56 6.18
C ILE A 9 4.49 -1.47 7.33
N THR A 10 3.18 -1.57 7.55
CA THR A 10 2.60 -2.50 8.53
C THR A 10 1.29 -3.05 7.98
N TYR A 11 0.93 -4.24 8.44
CA TYR A 11 -0.38 -4.84 8.21
C TYR A 11 -1.34 -4.64 9.41
N GLU A 12 -0.86 -4.07 10.51
CA GLU A 12 -1.69 -3.73 11.66
C GLU A 12 -2.67 -2.61 11.31
N CYS A 13 -3.93 -2.76 11.74
CA CYS A 13 -4.96 -1.76 11.56
C CYS A 13 -5.86 -1.73 12.80
N ASN A 14 -6.25 -0.53 13.22
CA ASN A 14 -7.18 -0.32 14.33
C ASN A 14 -8.65 -0.19 13.86
N LEU A 15 -8.94 -0.44 12.57
CA LEU A 15 -10.29 -0.47 12.01
C LEU A 15 -10.59 -1.83 11.36
N GLN A 16 -11.85 -2.22 11.42
CA GLN A 16 -12.39 -3.44 10.77
C GLN A 16 -13.35 -3.06 9.63
N CYS A 17 -12.82 -2.39 8.62
CA CYS A 17 -13.60 -1.91 7.48
C CYS A 17 -14.16 -3.08 6.66
N LYS A 18 -15.49 -3.25 6.60
CA LYS A 18 -16.18 -4.33 5.85
C LYS A 18 -15.83 -4.47 4.35
N LEU A 19 -15.24 -3.43 3.76
CA LEU A 19 -14.83 -3.39 2.34
C LEU A 19 -13.35 -3.00 2.24
N CYS A 20 -12.52 -3.45 3.18
CA CYS A 20 -11.09 -3.25 3.12
C CYS A 20 -10.56 -3.90 1.85
N ALA A 21 -9.98 -3.10 0.94
CA ALA A 21 -9.44 -3.62 -0.31
C ALA A 21 -8.22 -4.53 -0.10
N GLU A 22 -7.62 -4.47 1.10
CA GLU A 22 -6.47 -5.28 1.49
C GLU A 22 -6.84 -6.40 2.47
N PHE A 23 -8.12 -6.63 2.72
CA PHE A 23 -8.63 -7.77 3.50
C PHE A 23 -8.19 -7.85 4.96
N PHE A 24 -7.65 -6.80 5.58
CA PHE A 24 -7.21 -6.87 6.99
C PHE A 24 -8.34 -7.16 7.99
N ASP A 25 -9.60 -6.92 7.62
CA ASP A 25 -10.77 -7.29 8.41
C ASP A 25 -11.08 -8.80 8.37
N VAL A 26 -10.70 -9.48 7.28
CA VAL A 26 -10.97 -10.91 7.05
C VAL A 26 -9.74 -11.77 7.30
N LEU A 27 -8.56 -11.27 6.93
CA LEU A 27 -7.26 -11.92 6.99
C LEU A 27 -6.27 -10.98 7.69
N PRO A 28 -6.34 -10.86 9.04
CA PRO A 28 -5.40 -10.06 9.79
C PRO A 28 -4.03 -10.72 9.79
N TRP A 29 -3.01 -9.87 9.74
CA TRP A 29 -1.62 -10.28 9.56
C TRP A 29 -0.76 -9.58 10.62
N PRO A 30 -0.95 -9.91 11.92
CA PRO A 30 -0.10 -9.38 12.97
C PRO A 30 1.36 -9.76 12.71
N ASP A 31 2.27 -8.94 13.23
CA ASP A 31 3.73 -9.13 13.13
C ASP A 31 4.31 -9.03 11.70
N ALA A 32 3.66 -8.26 10.81
CA ALA A 32 4.19 -7.94 9.48
C ALA A 32 4.55 -6.46 9.34
N GLU A 33 5.46 -6.02 10.20
CA GLU A 33 6.13 -4.73 10.04
C GLU A 33 7.33 -4.85 9.11
N ILE A 34 7.49 -3.89 8.22
CA ILE A 34 8.69 -3.80 7.40
C ILE A 34 9.86 -3.31 8.25
N THR A 35 11.03 -3.91 8.08
CA THR A 35 12.22 -3.37 8.75
C THR A 35 12.78 -2.17 7.99
N ILE A 36 13.55 -1.33 8.69
CA ILE A 36 14.28 -0.23 8.06
C ILE A 36 15.32 -0.76 7.06
N ASP A 37 15.91 -1.92 7.35
CA ASP A 37 16.87 -2.55 6.45
C ASP A 37 16.22 -3.07 5.17
N ASP A 38 14.99 -3.57 5.26
CA ASP A 38 14.20 -3.95 4.08
C ASP A 38 13.85 -2.73 3.22
N LEU A 39 13.44 -1.62 3.84
CA LEU A 39 13.20 -0.36 3.12
C LEU A 39 14.45 0.12 2.38
N LYS A 40 15.61 0.05 3.02
CA LYS A 40 16.90 0.39 2.40
C LYS A 40 17.27 -0.61 1.30
N LEU A 41 17.02 -1.90 1.51
CA LEU A 41 17.26 -2.95 0.51
C LEU A 41 16.40 -2.73 -0.73
N GLY A 42 15.11 -2.45 -0.56
CA GLY A 42 14.18 -2.10 -1.63
C GLY A 42 14.69 -0.91 -2.44
N ALA A 43 15.06 0.18 -1.77
CA ALA A 43 15.65 1.36 -2.42
C ALA A 43 16.91 1.01 -3.24
N ARG A 44 17.86 0.29 -2.64
CA ARG A 44 19.10 -0.13 -3.33
C ARG A 44 18.81 -0.98 -4.57
N LEU A 45 17.85 -1.90 -4.49
CA LEU A 45 17.46 -2.73 -5.64
C LEU A 45 16.86 -1.87 -6.76
N LEU A 46 15.98 -0.92 -6.43
CA LEU A 46 15.41 0.00 -7.42
C LEU A 46 16.49 0.84 -8.12
N GLN A 47 17.41 1.41 -7.35
CA GLN A 47 18.54 2.20 -7.86
C GLN A 47 19.46 1.35 -8.74
N LYS A 48 19.86 0.16 -8.28
CA LYS A 48 20.70 -0.80 -9.02
C LYS A 48 20.12 -1.14 -10.40
N HIS A 49 18.79 -1.20 -10.49
CA HIS A 49 18.08 -1.52 -11.74
C HIS A 49 17.58 -0.27 -12.51
N GLY A 50 18.02 0.93 -12.13
CA GLY A 50 17.66 2.18 -12.83
C GLY A 50 16.17 2.50 -12.80
N VAL A 51 15.44 1.99 -11.80
CA VAL A 51 14.01 2.23 -11.61
C VAL A 51 13.82 3.54 -10.88
N LYS A 52 13.20 4.53 -11.54
CA LYS A 52 12.86 5.81 -10.91
C LYS A 52 11.52 5.69 -10.20
N VAL A 53 11.46 6.14 -8.95
CA VAL A 53 10.21 6.17 -8.17
C VAL A 53 9.53 7.52 -8.40
N LYS A 54 8.41 7.52 -9.13
CA LYS A 54 7.60 8.72 -9.32
C LYS A 54 6.88 9.10 -8.04
N ALA A 55 6.30 8.11 -7.37
CA ALA A 55 5.49 8.31 -6.20
C ALA A 55 5.70 7.15 -5.22
N ALA A 56 5.93 7.48 -3.96
CA ALA A 56 5.85 6.50 -2.87
C ALA A 56 4.56 6.78 -2.08
N ARG A 57 3.63 5.83 -2.11
CA ARG A 57 2.41 5.84 -1.30
C ARG A 57 2.62 4.95 -0.10
N ILE A 58 2.77 5.55 1.06
CA ILE A 58 2.96 4.87 2.33
C ILE A 58 1.57 4.46 2.82
N ALA A 59 1.38 3.16 2.96
CA ALA A 59 0.10 2.53 3.27
C ALA A 59 0.33 1.27 4.12
N GLY A 60 -0.57 0.30 4.01
CA GLY A 60 -0.66 -0.85 4.90
C GLY A 60 -2.05 -0.91 5.52
N GLY A 61 -2.14 -1.47 6.72
CA GLY A 61 -3.34 -1.37 7.55
C GLY A 61 -3.61 0.08 7.93
N GLU A 62 -3.11 0.49 9.07
CA GLU A 62 -2.95 1.90 9.41
C GLU A 62 -1.45 2.17 9.57
N ALA A 63 -0.85 2.77 8.55
CA ALA A 63 0.59 2.98 8.46
C ALA A 63 1.20 3.61 9.73
N THR A 64 0.46 4.52 10.36
CA THR A 64 0.89 5.24 11.56
C THR A 64 0.96 4.38 12.83
N LEU A 65 0.42 3.16 12.82
CA LEU A 65 0.58 2.19 13.91
C LEU A 65 1.96 1.52 13.90
N HIS A 66 2.72 1.67 12.82
CA HIS A 66 4.04 1.07 12.73
C HIS A 66 4.95 1.53 13.88
N SER A 67 5.60 0.61 14.58
CA SER A 67 6.43 0.87 15.76
C SER A 67 7.52 1.92 15.51
N LYS A 68 8.05 1.93 14.28
CA LYS A 68 9.07 2.87 13.78
C LYS A 68 8.55 3.81 12.69
N PHE A 69 7.27 4.17 12.72
CA PHE A 69 6.60 4.94 11.65
C PHE A 69 7.43 6.11 11.10
N MET A 70 7.95 6.98 11.98
CA MET A 70 8.73 8.15 11.54
C MET A 70 10.07 7.78 10.90
N GLU A 71 10.74 6.73 11.39
CA GLU A 71 11.98 6.23 10.81
C GLU A 71 11.75 5.62 9.42
N CYS A 72 10.61 4.93 9.22
CA CYS A 72 10.19 4.46 7.90
C CYS A 72 9.96 5.63 6.94
N MET A 73 9.22 6.66 7.38
CA MET A 73 8.98 7.86 6.56
C MET A 73 10.27 8.54 6.14
N GLU A 74 11.22 8.69 7.07
CA GLU A 74 12.53 9.29 6.79
C GLU A 74 13.39 8.43 5.87
N THR A 75 13.40 7.11 6.09
CA THR A 75 14.11 6.16 5.22
C THR A 75 13.56 6.19 3.80
N ILE A 76 12.24 6.19 3.63
CA ILE A 76 11.62 6.27 2.29
C ILE A 76 11.97 7.61 1.63
N ARG A 77 11.85 8.71 2.37
CA ARG A 77 12.17 10.06 1.87
C ARG A 77 13.60 10.14 1.35
N ASN A 78 14.57 9.62 2.11
CA ASN A 78 15.99 9.78 1.83
C ASN A 78 16.50 8.76 0.81
N GLU A 79 16.04 7.51 0.89
CA GLU A 79 16.64 6.40 0.13
C GLU A 79 15.90 6.13 -1.19
N TRP A 80 14.58 6.29 -1.23
CA TRP A 80 13.78 5.87 -2.40
C TRP A 80 13.82 6.89 -3.54
N SER A 81 14.31 8.11 -3.29
CA SER A 81 14.37 9.19 -4.28
C SER A 81 13.03 9.40 -5.00
N ALA A 82 11.92 9.27 -4.26
CA ALA A 82 10.58 9.42 -4.82
C ALA A 82 10.31 10.90 -5.14
N GLU A 83 9.78 11.20 -6.34
CA GLU A 83 9.47 12.60 -6.70
C GLU A 83 8.42 13.22 -5.75
N TRP A 84 7.53 12.41 -5.18
CA TRP A 84 6.58 12.83 -4.14
C TRP A 84 6.12 11.65 -3.30
N MET A 85 5.76 11.95 -2.04
CA MET A 85 5.25 10.98 -1.08
C MET A 85 3.77 11.25 -0.75
N ILE A 86 3.03 10.16 -0.53
CA ILE A 86 1.65 10.20 -0.03
C ILE A 86 1.54 9.32 1.19
N LEU A 87 1.03 9.82 2.31
CA LEU A 87 0.61 8.98 3.42
C LEU A 87 -0.89 8.68 3.28
N CYS A 88 -1.25 7.41 3.16
CA CYS A 88 -2.60 6.92 3.29
C CYS A 88 -2.88 6.57 4.76
N THR A 89 -3.85 7.24 5.36
CA THR A 89 -4.23 7.03 6.76
C THR A 89 -5.74 7.12 6.93
N ASN A 90 -6.27 6.39 7.90
CA ASN A 90 -7.65 6.49 8.35
C ASN A 90 -7.88 7.71 9.27
N GLY A 91 -6.80 8.33 9.77
CA GLY A 91 -6.82 9.56 10.56
C GLY A 91 -7.25 9.38 12.02
N THR A 92 -7.21 8.17 12.56
CA THR A 92 -7.64 7.86 13.94
C THR A 92 -6.51 7.89 14.97
N THR A 93 -5.26 7.96 14.51
CA THR A 93 -4.05 7.97 15.32
C THR A 93 -3.40 9.36 15.30
N THR A 94 -2.58 9.63 16.32
CA THR A 94 -1.76 10.84 16.38
C THR A 94 -0.33 10.52 15.95
N PHE A 95 0.29 11.43 15.20
CA PHE A 95 1.68 11.37 14.77
C PHE A 95 2.18 12.81 14.55
N PRO A 96 3.50 13.04 14.58
CA PRO A 96 4.09 14.38 14.42
C PRO A 96 3.96 14.90 12.98
N ARG A 97 2.75 15.36 12.62
CA ARG A 97 2.37 15.84 11.29
C ARG A 97 3.20 17.03 10.83
N GLU A 98 3.66 17.85 11.76
CA GLU A 98 4.57 18.98 11.53
C GLU A 98 5.92 18.55 10.94
N LYS A 99 6.31 17.27 11.08
CA LYS A 99 7.52 16.69 10.48
C LYS A 99 7.28 16.12 9.07
N LEU A 100 6.04 16.17 8.57
CA LEU A 100 5.61 15.57 7.30
C LEU A 100 4.95 16.61 6.38
N THR A 101 5.43 17.86 6.40
CA THR A 101 4.89 18.97 5.60
C THR A 101 5.07 18.79 4.09
N ASP A 102 6.07 18.02 3.68
CA ASP A 102 6.38 17.63 2.31
C ASP A 102 5.59 16.41 1.82
N VAL A 103 4.86 15.73 2.72
CA VAL A 103 4.10 14.51 2.42
C VAL A 103 2.62 14.85 2.22
N LYS A 104 2.05 14.42 1.09
CA LYS A 104 0.63 14.58 0.83
C LYS A 104 -0.17 13.60 1.69
N MET A 105 -1.15 14.11 2.43
CA MET A 105 -2.04 13.27 3.23
C MET A 105 -3.27 12.85 2.42
N ARG A 106 -3.54 11.55 2.36
CA ARG A 106 -4.77 10.98 1.80
C ARG A 106 -5.58 10.31 2.90
N TYR A 107 -6.49 11.08 3.47
CA TYR A 107 -7.43 10.58 4.47
C TYR A 107 -8.51 9.70 3.83
N SER A 108 -8.60 8.47 4.29
CA SER A 108 -9.68 7.54 3.94
C SER A 108 -10.50 7.23 5.18
N PRO A 109 -11.29 8.20 5.70
CA PRO A 109 -12.06 7.99 6.91
C PRO A 109 -13.09 6.88 6.68
N PRO A 110 -13.38 6.05 7.71
CA PRO A 110 -14.47 5.09 7.66
C PRO A 110 -15.76 5.83 7.30
N SER A 111 -16.44 5.38 6.24
CA SER A 111 -17.62 6.07 5.72
C SER A 111 -18.65 5.07 5.23
N GLU A 112 -19.79 5.00 5.91
CA GLU A 112 -20.97 4.28 5.42
C GLU A 112 -21.57 4.93 4.16
N LYS A 113 -21.37 6.25 3.98
CA LYS A 113 -21.92 7.05 2.88
C LYS A 113 -21.16 6.89 1.57
N LYS A 114 -19.90 6.44 1.59
CA LYS A 114 -19.15 6.13 0.37
C LYS A 114 -19.60 4.76 -0.17
N LYS A 115 -20.81 4.73 -0.76
CA LYS A 115 -21.26 3.66 -1.68
C LYS A 115 -20.44 3.61 -2.98
N LYS A 116 -19.15 3.97 -2.97
CA LYS A 116 -18.29 3.59 -4.09
C LYS A 116 -18.33 2.07 -4.08
N LYS A 117 -18.80 1.48 -5.18
CA LYS A 117 -18.78 0.05 -5.43
C LYS A 117 -17.33 -0.44 -5.39
N HIS A 118 -16.74 -0.52 -4.21
CA HIS A 118 -15.68 -1.47 -3.94
C HIS A 118 -16.42 -2.80 -3.92
N GLN A 119 -16.65 -3.33 -5.13
CA GLN A 119 -16.96 -4.74 -5.27
C GLN A 119 -15.78 -5.49 -4.66
N PRO A 120 -16.00 -6.63 -3.98
CA PRO A 120 -14.90 -7.47 -3.55
C PRO A 120 -13.96 -7.70 -4.73
N CYS A 121 -12.68 -7.32 -4.61
CA CYS A 121 -11.72 -7.46 -5.72
C CYS A 121 -11.44 -8.93 -6.06
N MET A 122 -11.91 -9.87 -5.22
CA MET A 122 -11.88 -11.31 -5.44
C MET A 122 -13.00 -11.81 -6.36
N ILE A 123 -14.02 -11.00 -6.64
CA ILE A 123 -15.13 -11.38 -7.50
C ILE A 123 -14.94 -10.65 -8.83
N SER A 124 -14.70 -11.41 -9.89
CA SER A 124 -14.57 -10.79 -11.21
C SER A 124 -15.92 -10.19 -11.63
N PRO A 125 -15.92 -9.13 -12.46
CA PRO A 125 -17.17 -8.64 -13.02
C PRO A 125 -17.96 -9.72 -13.78
N ASP A 126 -17.29 -10.71 -14.36
CA ASP A 126 -17.93 -11.86 -15.03
C ASP A 126 -18.67 -12.77 -14.05
N ASP A 127 -18.10 -13.06 -12.88
CA ASP A 127 -18.77 -13.86 -11.83
C ASP A 127 -20.06 -13.18 -11.33
N LEU A 128 -20.15 -11.86 -11.45
CA LEU A 128 -21.34 -11.06 -11.14
C LEU A 128 -22.30 -10.92 -12.34
N GLY A 129 -22.02 -11.56 -13.48
CA GLY A 129 -22.79 -11.42 -14.72
C GLY A 129 -22.70 -10.01 -15.34
N LEU A 130 -21.74 -9.18 -14.93
CA LEU A 130 -21.60 -7.80 -15.38
C LEU A 130 -20.84 -7.75 -16.71
N LYS A 131 -21.56 -7.72 -17.83
CA LYS A 131 -20.99 -7.46 -19.16
C LYS A 131 -20.55 -6.00 -19.28
N THR A 132 -19.31 -5.68 -18.93
CA THR A 132 -18.79 -4.31 -19.02
C THR A 132 -17.74 -4.21 -20.14
N LYS A 133 -17.37 -2.99 -20.56
CA LYS A 133 -16.25 -2.80 -21.51
C LYS A 133 -14.87 -2.89 -20.81
N ALA A 134 -14.84 -2.97 -19.48
CA ALA A 134 -13.61 -3.00 -18.69
C ALA A 134 -12.85 -4.33 -18.82
N HIS A 135 -13.52 -5.40 -19.23
CA HIS A 135 -12.95 -6.74 -19.45
C HIS A 135 -11.89 -6.78 -20.57
N ILE A 136 -11.92 -5.77 -21.45
CA ILE A 136 -11.04 -5.67 -22.63
C ILE A 136 -9.80 -4.81 -22.32
N LYS A 137 -9.79 -4.04 -21.23
CA LYS A 137 -8.67 -3.16 -20.87
C LYS A 137 -7.96 -3.70 -19.64
N GLY A 138 -6.64 -3.89 -19.77
CA GLY A 138 -5.79 -4.25 -18.64
C GLY A 138 -5.94 -3.26 -17.48
N CYS A 139 -5.71 -3.76 -16.26
CA CYS A 139 -5.80 -2.96 -15.06
C CYS A 139 -4.81 -1.78 -15.09
N ASP A 140 -5.33 -0.55 -15.07
CA ASP A 140 -4.52 0.67 -15.04
C ASP A 140 -4.03 1.03 -13.61
N LEU A 141 -4.38 0.20 -12.62
CA LEU A 141 -4.03 0.45 -11.22
C LEU A 141 -2.52 0.39 -10.99
N ALA A 142 -1.74 -0.34 -11.79
CA ALA A 142 -0.27 -0.30 -11.69
C ALA A 142 0.29 1.12 -11.94
N GLY A 143 -0.37 1.92 -12.79
CA GLY A 143 -0.03 3.32 -13.04
C GLY A 143 -0.67 4.31 -12.03
N ARG A 144 -1.78 3.94 -11.36
CA ARG A 144 -2.52 4.83 -10.45
C ARG A 144 -2.26 4.57 -8.95
N CYS A 145 -2.28 3.30 -8.55
CA CYS A 145 -2.05 2.84 -7.17
C CYS A 145 -0.57 2.51 -6.92
N GLY A 146 0.12 1.98 -7.93
CA GLY A 146 1.52 1.58 -7.84
C GLY A 146 1.71 0.08 -7.62
N ARG A 147 2.97 -0.35 -7.76
CA ARG A 147 3.43 -1.70 -7.41
C ARG A 147 3.62 -1.79 -5.90
N LEU A 148 3.45 -2.96 -5.32
CA LEU A 148 3.63 -3.16 -3.88
C LEU A 148 5.11 -3.30 -3.53
N PHE A 149 5.49 -2.72 -2.41
CA PHE A 149 6.65 -3.13 -1.62
C PHE A 149 6.25 -3.21 -0.16
N ASP A 150 6.56 -4.31 0.51
CA ASP A 150 6.23 -4.53 1.91
C ASP A 150 7.30 -5.38 2.62
N ALA A 151 6.99 -5.87 3.82
CA ALA A 151 7.88 -6.75 4.59
C ALA A 151 8.30 -8.04 3.86
N PHE A 152 7.64 -8.39 2.75
CA PHE A 152 7.87 -9.60 1.98
C PHE A 152 8.42 -9.31 0.57
N GLY A 153 8.70 -8.04 0.26
CA GLY A 153 9.35 -7.61 -0.97
C GLY A 153 8.40 -7.04 -2.01
N PHE A 154 8.70 -7.28 -3.30
CA PHE A 154 8.02 -6.61 -4.41
C PHE A 154 6.81 -7.39 -4.91
N GLY A 155 5.64 -6.72 -4.96
CA GLY A 155 4.41 -7.26 -5.52
C GLY A 155 3.88 -6.47 -6.71
N PRO A 156 3.06 -7.09 -7.59
CA PRO A 156 2.52 -6.40 -8.77
C PRO A 156 1.46 -5.33 -8.42
N CYS A 157 0.84 -5.40 -7.23
CA CYS A 157 -0.25 -4.54 -6.79
C CYS A 157 -0.36 -4.55 -5.26
N GLY A 158 -0.90 -3.49 -4.64
CA GLY A 158 -1.14 -3.41 -3.18
C GLY A 158 -2.00 -4.56 -2.61
N ILE A 159 -2.91 -5.11 -3.41
CA ILE A 159 -3.74 -6.27 -3.01
C ILE A 159 -2.91 -7.57 -2.94
N ALA A 160 -1.75 -7.63 -3.61
CA ALA A 160 -0.96 -8.84 -3.69
C ALA A 160 -0.36 -9.27 -2.34
N GLY A 161 -0.16 -8.34 -1.41
CA GLY A 161 0.49 -8.62 -0.13
C GLY A 161 -0.27 -9.66 0.70
N THR A 162 -1.60 -9.55 0.78
CA THR A 162 -2.41 -10.53 1.52
C THR A 162 -2.60 -11.86 0.79
N LEU A 163 -2.40 -11.91 -0.53
CA LEU A 163 -2.45 -13.14 -1.32
C LEU A 163 -1.15 -13.95 -1.24
N GLY A 164 0.01 -13.28 -1.29
CA GLY A 164 1.33 -13.94 -1.26
C GLY A 164 1.55 -14.77 0.01
N ARG A 165 1.12 -14.23 1.15
CA ARG A 165 1.37 -14.80 2.48
C ARG A 165 0.66 -16.14 2.75
N VAL A 166 -0.48 -16.41 2.12
CA VAL A 166 -1.20 -17.69 2.30
C VAL A 166 -0.36 -18.87 1.81
N LEU A 167 0.42 -18.65 0.75
CA LEU A 167 1.11 -19.73 0.05
C LEU A 167 2.57 -19.90 0.48
N ARG A 168 3.11 -19.00 1.32
CA ARG A 168 4.53 -19.00 1.73
C ARG A 168 5.51 -19.01 0.54
N ILE A 169 5.08 -18.49 -0.61
CA ILE A 169 5.88 -18.40 -1.85
C ILE A 169 6.82 -17.16 -1.80
N ASP A 170 6.76 -16.45 -0.69
CA ASP A 170 7.51 -15.27 -0.28
C ASP A 170 8.72 -15.58 0.63
N LEU A 171 9.17 -16.84 0.68
CA LEU A 171 10.42 -17.28 1.35
C LEU A 171 11.59 -17.42 0.37
#